data_AF-G5K4Q3-F1
#
_entry.id   AF-G5K4Q3-F1
#
_cell.length_a   1.000
_cell.length_b   1.000
_cell.length_c   1.000
_cell.angle_alpha   90.00
_cell.angle_beta   90.00
_cell.angle_gamma   90.00
#
_symmetry.space_group_name_H-M   'P 1'
#
loop_
_entity.id
_entity.type
_entity.pdbx_description
1 polymer ?
#
loop_
_entity_poly.entity_id
_entity_poly.type
_entity_poly.pdbx_seq_one_letter_code
_entity_poly.pdbx_strand_id
1 'polypeptide(L)'
;MLEKYLESSIKAKCQLVVLFFKTPSLSITEVVEKTGLTPLQLKHYSEELNAFFASSITLSIQKDTVSCAFKHTFIDTYLHQLYESSNTLQLLAFCLKNEDCSRPLTDFARKRFLSSSSAYRMRESLIPLLRDFELKLSKNKIVGEEYRMRYLIALLYSKFGIKIYDLTQ
;
A
#
# COMPACT_ATOMS: atom_id res chain seq x y z
N MET A 1 3.23 1.10 12.06
CA MET A 1 2.83 -0.23 12.57
C MET A 1 2.48 -1.16 11.41
N LEU A 2 1.49 -0.82 10.58
CA LEU A 2 1.08 -1.65 9.43
C LEU A 2 1.95 -1.43 8.18
N GLU A 3 2.53 -0.23 8.03
CA GLU A 3 3.40 0.16 6.92
C GLU A 3 4.62 -0.73 6.77
N LYS A 4 5.11 -1.31 7.88
CA LYS A 4 6.28 -2.21 7.86
C LYS A 4 5.98 -3.53 7.13
N TYR A 5 4.72 -3.90 6.96
CA TYR A 5 4.29 -5.12 6.26
C TYR A 5 3.90 -4.89 4.80
N LEU A 6 3.88 -3.65 4.33
CA LEU A 6 3.63 -3.37 2.93
C LEU A 6 4.75 -3.95 2.04
N GLU A 7 4.45 -4.10 0.76
CA GLU A 7 5.44 -4.44 -0.25
C GLU A 7 6.49 -3.34 -0.34
N SER A 8 7.76 -3.72 -0.56
CA SER A 8 8.87 -2.77 -0.67
C SER A 8 8.65 -1.74 -1.77
N SER A 9 8.07 -2.15 -2.91
CA SER A 9 7.72 -1.27 -4.02
C SER A 9 6.69 -0.21 -3.62
N ILE A 10 5.64 -0.59 -2.86
CA ILE A 10 4.62 0.34 -2.37
C ILE A 10 5.25 1.34 -1.39
N LYS A 11 6.09 0.87 -0.45
CA LYS A 11 6.79 1.75 0.50
C LYS A 11 7.69 2.76 -0.22
N ALA A 12 8.49 2.30 -1.17
CA ALA A 12 9.40 3.15 -1.94
C ALA A 12 8.63 4.23 -2.70
N LYS A 13 7.55 3.86 -3.40
CA LYS A 13 6.67 4.80 -4.10
C LYS A 13 6.03 5.82 -3.17
N CYS A 14 5.48 5.37 -2.05
CA CYS A 14 4.90 6.28 -1.05
C CYS A 14 5.95 7.25 -0.49
N GLN A 15 7.16 6.76 -0.23
CA GLN A 15 8.25 7.59 0.28
C GLN A 15 8.68 8.65 -0.74
N LEU A 16 8.77 8.30 -2.02
CA LEU A 16 9.04 9.27 -3.09
C LEU A 16 7.92 10.30 -3.21
N VAL A 17 6.65 9.88 -3.18
CA VAL A 17 5.50 10.80 -3.20
C VAL A 17 5.58 11.76 -2.01
N VAL A 18 5.79 11.27 -0.78
CA VAL A 18 5.91 12.13 0.42
C VAL A 18 7.08 13.10 0.34
N LEU A 19 8.23 12.63 -0.15
CA LEU A 19 9.43 13.45 -0.29
C LEU A 19 9.19 14.60 -1.27
N PHE A 20 8.75 14.27 -2.48
CA PHE A 20 8.59 15.26 -3.54
C PHE A 20 7.38 16.17 -3.35
N PHE A 21 6.35 15.71 -2.64
CA PHE A 21 5.22 16.57 -2.30
C PHE A 21 5.65 17.71 -1.35
N LYS A 22 6.62 17.44 -0.46
CA LYS A 22 7.21 18.45 0.44
C LYS A 22 8.29 19.29 -0.24
N THR A 23 9.10 18.66 -1.08
CA THR A 23 10.22 19.31 -1.76
C THR A 23 10.19 18.94 -3.25
N PRO A 24 9.56 19.76 -4.10
CA PRO A 24 9.29 19.41 -5.50
C PRO A 24 10.51 19.13 -6.35
N SER A 25 11.71 19.56 -5.93
CA SER A 25 12.96 19.36 -6.66
C SER A 25 14.11 19.11 -5.69
N LEU A 26 14.89 18.05 -5.93
CA LEU A 26 16.04 17.64 -5.12
C LEU A 26 17.13 17.04 -6.03
N SER A 27 18.39 17.10 -5.60
CA SER A 27 19.46 16.35 -6.28
C SER A 27 19.26 14.83 -6.12
N ILE A 28 19.79 14.04 -7.06
CA ILE A 28 19.74 12.57 -6.96
C ILE A 28 20.37 12.10 -5.66
N THR A 29 21.51 12.69 -5.28
CA THR A 29 22.22 12.36 -4.04
C THR A 29 21.35 12.56 -2.79
N GLU A 30 20.67 13.70 -2.68
CA GLU A 30 19.76 13.96 -1.54
C GLU A 30 18.58 12.99 -1.51
N VAL A 31 18.05 12.61 -2.67
CA VAL A 31 16.95 11.64 -2.75
C VAL A 31 17.43 10.27 -2.28
N VAL A 32 18.59 9.82 -2.75
CA VAL A 32 19.21 8.55 -2.35
C VAL A 32 19.47 8.54 -0.84
N GLU A 33 20.01 9.62 -0.28
CA GLU A 33 20.27 9.74 1.16
C GLU A 33 18.99 9.70 1.99
N LYS A 34 17.97 10.48 1.60
CA LYS A 34 16.69 10.57 2.33
C LYS A 34 15.81 9.33 2.18
N THR A 35 15.98 8.57 1.10
CA THR A 35 15.13 7.40 0.82
C THR A 35 15.80 6.06 1.06
N GLY A 36 17.14 6.00 1.04
CA GLY A 36 17.91 4.76 1.04
C GLY A 36 17.80 3.97 -0.28
N LEU A 37 17.17 4.54 -1.32
CA LEU A 37 17.07 3.90 -2.63
C LEU A 37 18.37 4.04 -3.41
N THR A 38 18.69 3.05 -4.22
CA THR A 38 19.75 3.20 -5.22
C THR A 38 19.30 4.11 -6.38
N PRO A 39 20.23 4.75 -7.12
CA PRO A 39 19.87 5.55 -8.31
C PRO A 39 19.05 4.76 -9.35
N LEU A 40 19.33 3.45 -9.48
CA LEU A 40 18.58 2.56 -10.37
C LEU A 40 17.13 2.39 -9.89
N GLN A 41 16.91 2.14 -8.60
CA GLN A 41 15.57 2.04 -8.03
C GLN A 41 14.81 3.35 -8.11
N LEU A 42 15.48 4.49 -7.88
CA LEU A 42 14.90 5.81 -8.02
C LEU A 42 14.37 6.03 -9.44
N LYS A 43 15.18 5.72 -10.46
CA LYS A 43 14.75 5.82 -11.86
C LYS A 43 13.56 4.90 -12.14
N HIS A 44 13.66 3.63 -11.77
CA HIS A 44 12.61 2.64 -11.98
C HIS A 44 11.28 3.05 -11.33
N TYR A 45 11.29 3.44 -10.04
CA TYR A 45 10.06 3.84 -9.35
C TYR A 45 9.52 5.18 -9.84
N SER A 46 10.36 6.08 -10.35
CA SER A 46 9.90 7.32 -11.00
C SER A 46 9.12 7.03 -12.28
N GLU A 47 9.63 6.11 -13.11
CA GLU A 47 8.94 5.63 -14.32
C GLU A 47 7.61 4.94 -13.98
N GLU A 48 7.62 4.05 -12.98
CA GLU A 48 6.40 3.39 -12.53
C GLU A 48 5.37 4.37 -11.96
N LEU A 49 5.79 5.40 -11.22
CA LEU A 49 4.90 6.43 -10.69
C LEU A 49 4.26 7.26 -11.80
N ASN A 50 5.04 7.68 -12.81
CA ASN A 50 4.52 8.39 -13.98
C ASN A 50 3.48 7.55 -14.73
N ALA A 51 3.76 6.26 -14.93
CA ALA A 51 2.84 5.34 -15.59
C ALA A 51 1.57 5.10 -14.75
N PHE A 52 1.72 4.91 -13.43
CA PHE A 52 0.61 4.61 -12.53
C PHE A 52 -0.39 5.78 -12.41
N PHE A 53 0.10 7.01 -12.37
CA PHE A 53 -0.75 8.19 -12.12
C PHE A 53 -1.27 8.90 -13.37
N ALA A 54 -1.04 8.36 -14.58
CA ALA A 54 -1.62 8.82 -15.85
C ALA A 54 -1.80 10.35 -15.95
N SER A 55 -0.70 11.09 -15.76
CA SER A 55 -0.63 12.58 -15.79
C SER A 55 -1.06 13.34 -14.53
N SER A 56 -1.35 12.66 -13.42
CA SER A 56 -1.58 13.31 -12.12
C SER A 56 -0.29 13.61 -11.35
N ILE A 57 0.80 12.93 -11.74
CA ILE A 57 2.18 13.17 -11.31
C ILE A 57 3.04 13.31 -12.57
N THR A 58 4.04 14.19 -12.52
CA THR A 58 5.10 14.25 -13.53
C THR A 58 6.45 14.32 -12.83
N LEU A 59 7.13 13.17 -12.75
CA LEU A 59 8.50 13.01 -12.27
C LEU A 59 9.47 13.06 -13.43
N SER A 60 10.46 13.95 -13.35
CA SER A 60 11.51 14.07 -14.37
C SER A 60 12.89 14.10 -13.73
N ILE A 61 13.85 13.42 -14.35
CA ILE A 61 15.24 13.37 -13.93
C ILE A 61 16.07 14.08 -15.00
N GLN A 62 16.70 15.19 -14.65
CA GLN A 62 17.52 16.00 -15.56
C GLN A 62 18.80 16.47 -14.87
N LYS A 63 19.96 16.24 -15.51
CA LYS A 63 21.27 16.79 -15.09
C LYS A 63 21.52 16.73 -13.57
N ASP A 64 21.29 15.56 -12.99
CA ASP A 64 21.46 15.27 -11.55
C ASP A 64 20.38 15.81 -10.59
N THR A 65 19.30 16.36 -11.12
CA THR A 65 18.14 16.81 -10.33
C THR A 65 16.92 15.97 -10.67
N VAL A 66 16.18 15.58 -9.65
CA VAL A 66 14.85 14.98 -9.78
C VAL A 66 13.82 16.04 -9.39
N SER A 67 12.87 16.28 -10.29
CA SER A 67 11.76 17.19 -10.06
C SER A 67 10.44 16.44 -10.22
N CYS A 68 9.43 16.88 -9.47
CA CYS A 68 8.11 16.29 -9.47
C CYS A 68 7.04 17.39 -9.44
N ALA A 69 6.07 17.30 -10.34
CA ALA A 69 4.86 18.10 -10.30
C ALA A 69 3.65 17.25 -9.92
N PHE A 70 2.82 17.77 -9.02
CA PHE A 70 1.56 17.16 -8.59
C PHE A 70 0.38 18.00 -9.07
N LYS A 71 -0.61 17.36 -9.68
CA LYS A 71 -1.85 18.00 -10.13
C LYS A 71 -2.83 18.32 -8.99
N HIS A 72 -2.86 17.49 -7.95
CA HIS A 72 -3.77 17.61 -6.81
C HIS A 72 -3.06 18.17 -5.59
N THR A 73 -3.81 18.94 -4.79
CA THR A 73 -3.31 19.65 -3.60
C THR A 73 -3.24 18.77 -2.35
N PHE A 74 -3.86 17.60 -2.36
CA PHE A 74 -3.89 16.70 -1.20
C PHE A 74 -3.03 15.47 -1.45
N ILE A 75 -2.03 15.26 -0.61
CA ILE A 75 -1.12 14.11 -0.72
C ILE A 75 -1.87 12.77 -0.57
N ASP A 76 -2.90 12.73 0.27
CA ASP A 76 -3.69 11.52 0.54
C ASP A 76 -4.36 10.98 -0.72
N THR A 77 -4.71 11.84 -1.69
CA THR A 77 -5.23 11.41 -2.98
C THR A 77 -4.27 10.45 -3.69
N TYR A 78 -2.97 10.72 -3.61
CA TYR A 78 -1.93 9.89 -4.21
C TYR A 78 -1.62 8.66 -3.36
N LEU A 79 -1.50 8.84 -2.04
CA LEU A 79 -1.17 7.76 -1.13
C LEU A 79 -2.26 6.68 -1.10
N HIS A 80 -3.53 7.08 -1.02
CA HIS A 80 -4.64 6.12 -1.03
C HIS A 80 -4.69 5.32 -2.33
N GLN A 81 -4.40 5.92 -3.49
CA GLN A 81 -4.32 5.17 -4.76
C GLN A 81 -3.17 4.14 -4.75
N LEU A 82 -2.00 4.52 -4.22
CA LEU A 82 -0.90 3.56 -4.05
C LEU A 82 -1.26 2.43 -3.07
N TYR A 83 -1.88 2.76 -1.95
CA TYR A 83 -2.31 1.78 -0.96
C TYR A 83 -3.39 0.83 -1.50
N GLU A 84 -4.32 1.33 -2.32
CA GLU A 84 -5.31 0.48 -3.00
C GLU A 84 -4.64 -0.59 -3.89
N SER A 85 -3.46 -0.30 -4.43
CA SER A 85 -2.70 -1.27 -5.25
C SER A 85 -1.93 -2.33 -4.44
N SER A 86 -1.79 -2.18 -3.12
CA SER A 86 -1.08 -3.13 -2.24
C SER A 86 -1.86 -4.43 -2.10
N ASN A 87 -1.25 -5.55 -2.48
CA ASN A 87 -1.85 -6.86 -2.26
C ASN A 87 -1.97 -7.20 -0.77
N THR A 88 -1.02 -6.77 0.07
CA THR A 88 -1.11 -6.95 1.52
C THR A 88 -2.36 -6.28 2.10
N LEU A 89 -2.61 -5.01 1.76
CA LEU A 89 -3.80 -4.28 2.23
C LEU A 89 -5.09 -4.87 1.66
N GLN A 90 -5.09 -5.23 0.38
CA GLN A 90 -6.24 -5.86 -0.26
C GLN A 90 -6.54 -7.24 0.33
N LEU A 91 -5.53 -8.01 0.75
CA LEU A 91 -5.73 -9.30 1.41
C LEU A 91 -6.29 -9.12 2.81
N LEU A 92 -5.81 -8.14 3.58
CA LEU A 92 -6.42 -7.78 4.86
C LEU A 92 -7.90 -7.42 4.69
N ALA A 93 -8.21 -6.58 3.70
CA ALA A 93 -9.58 -6.19 3.41
C ALA A 93 -10.43 -7.40 3.00
N PHE A 94 -9.89 -8.31 2.18
CA PHE A 94 -10.56 -9.55 1.81
C PHE A 94 -10.87 -10.42 3.04
N CYS A 95 -9.91 -10.60 3.95
CA CYS A 95 -10.09 -11.43 5.15
C CYS A 95 -11.03 -10.79 6.19
N LEU A 96 -11.08 -9.46 6.29
CA LEU A 96 -12.05 -8.75 7.14
C LEU A 96 -13.49 -8.89 6.60
N LYS A 97 -13.67 -8.84 5.28
CA LYS A 97 -14.99 -8.98 4.62
C LYS A 97 -15.50 -10.43 4.54
N ASN A 98 -14.70 -11.42 4.93
CA ASN A 98 -15.04 -12.83 4.78
C ASN A 98 -15.75 -13.39 6.02
N GLU A 99 -16.86 -12.75 6.41
CA GLU A 99 -17.55 -13.02 7.69
C GLU A 99 -17.98 -14.47 7.84
N ASP A 100 -18.52 -15.10 6.79
CA ASP A 100 -19.00 -16.48 6.82
C ASP A 100 -17.91 -17.52 6.48
N CYS A 101 -16.65 -17.09 6.30
CA CYS A 101 -15.56 -17.93 5.78
C CYS A 101 -15.87 -18.61 4.43
N SER A 102 -16.88 -18.13 3.71
CA SER A 102 -17.41 -18.76 2.50
C SER A 102 -16.52 -18.52 1.27
N ARG A 103 -15.70 -17.46 1.30
CA ARG A 103 -14.86 -17.09 0.17
C ARG A 103 -13.51 -17.79 0.21
N PRO A 104 -13.17 -18.60 -0.81
CA PRO A 104 -11.87 -19.24 -0.90
C PRO A 104 -10.77 -18.24 -1.26
N LEU A 105 -9.54 -18.51 -0.82
CA LEU A 105 -8.38 -17.67 -1.12
C LEU A 105 -8.07 -17.61 -2.63
N THR A 106 -8.49 -18.63 -3.39
CA THR A 106 -8.36 -18.68 -4.84
C THR A 106 -9.12 -17.57 -5.55
N ASP A 107 -10.25 -17.10 -4.99
CA ASP A 107 -10.97 -15.94 -5.54
C ASP A 107 -10.16 -14.65 -5.41
N PHE A 108 -9.50 -14.45 -4.27
CA PHE A 108 -8.57 -13.35 -4.09
C PHE A 108 -7.39 -13.46 -5.06
N ALA A 109 -6.80 -14.65 -5.16
CA ALA A 109 -5.66 -14.91 -6.04
C ALA A 109 -5.99 -14.55 -7.50
N ARG A 110 -7.14 -14.99 -8.01
CA ARG A 110 -7.62 -14.67 -9.36
C ARG A 110 -7.81 -13.17 -9.56
N LYS A 111 -8.47 -12.48 -8.62
CA LYS A 111 -8.73 -11.03 -8.71
C LYS A 111 -7.43 -10.20 -8.72
N ARG A 112 -6.37 -10.71 -8.10
CA ARG A 112 -5.07 -10.03 -7.98
C ARG A 112 -4.00 -10.59 -8.91
N PHE A 113 -4.38 -11.48 -9.85
CA PHE A 113 -3.47 -12.12 -10.80
C PHE A 113 -2.28 -12.84 -10.11
N LEU A 114 -2.55 -13.47 -8.97
CA LEU A 114 -1.57 -14.24 -8.20
C LEU A 114 -1.75 -15.73 -8.46
N SER A 115 -0.64 -16.47 -8.44
CA SER A 115 -0.72 -17.93 -8.33
C SER A 115 -1.27 -18.34 -6.95
N SER A 116 -1.83 -19.54 -6.86
CA SER A 116 -2.32 -20.09 -5.59
C SER A 116 -1.20 -20.11 -4.53
N SER A 117 0.00 -20.56 -4.90
CA SER A 117 1.15 -20.61 -3.98
C SER A 117 1.56 -19.23 -3.47
N SER A 118 1.57 -18.21 -4.33
CA SER A 118 1.85 -16.82 -3.92
C SER A 118 0.77 -16.27 -2.99
N ALA A 119 -0.51 -16.55 -3.27
CA ALA A 119 -1.60 -16.13 -2.40
C ALA A 119 -1.52 -16.78 -1.01
N TYR A 120 -1.19 -18.07 -0.92
CA TYR A 120 -0.99 -18.75 0.36
C TYR A 120 0.19 -18.17 1.15
N ARG A 121 1.34 -17.94 0.49
CA ARG A 121 2.50 -17.29 1.15
C ARG A 121 2.15 -15.90 1.67
N MET A 122 1.39 -15.12 0.90
CA MET A 122 0.93 -13.80 1.31
C MET A 122 -0.02 -13.88 2.50
N ARG A 123 -0.94 -14.83 2.51
CA ARG A 123 -1.83 -15.09 3.66
C ARG A 123 -1.04 -15.42 4.91
N GLU A 124 -0.02 -16.28 4.82
CA GLU A 124 0.85 -16.59 5.96
C GLU A 124 1.64 -15.35 6.44
N SER A 125 2.04 -14.47 5.53
CA SER A 125 2.72 -13.20 5.89
C SER A 125 1.84 -12.23 6.67
N LEU A 126 0.51 -12.41 6.69
CA LEU A 126 -0.39 -11.63 7.55
C LEU A 126 -0.33 -12.05 9.02
N ILE A 127 0.13 -13.26 9.35
CA ILE A 127 0.10 -13.76 10.74
C ILE A 127 0.91 -12.86 11.70
N PRO A 128 2.17 -12.47 11.37
CA PRO A 128 2.92 -11.55 12.22
C PRO A 128 2.26 -10.16 12.31
N LEU A 129 1.64 -9.70 11.22
CA LEU A 129 0.91 -8.43 11.21
C LEU A 129 -0.29 -8.47 12.16
N LEU A 130 -1.13 -9.50 12.07
CA LEU A 130 -2.32 -9.62 12.91
C LEU A 130 -1.96 -9.78 14.38
N ARG A 131 -0.81 -10.40 14.69
CA ARG A 131 -0.30 -10.50 16.05
C ARG A 131 -0.04 -9.14 16.69
N ASP A 132 0.44 -8.16 15.93
CA ASP A 132 0.63 -6.79 16.43
C ASP A 132 -0.69 -6.14 16.87
N PHE A 133 -1.83 -6.56 16.28
CA PHE A 133 -3.17 -6.11 16.66
C PHE A 133 -3.86 -7.07 17.64
N GLU A 134 -3.15 -8.10 18.12
CA GLU A 134 -3.70 -9.20 18.92
C GLU A 134 -4.94 -9.86 18.27
N LEU A 135 -4.89 -9.97 16.95
CA LEU A 135 -5.85 -10.67 16.11
C LEU A 135 -5.23 -11.96 15.56
N LYS A 136 -6.08 -12.85 15.06
CA LYS A 136 -5.68 -14.14 14.48
C LYS A 136 -6.37 -14.34 13.14
N LEU A 137 -5.85 -15.30 12.38
CA LEU A 137 -6.45 -15.75 11.14
C LEU A 137 -7.05 -17.15 11.37
N SER A 138 -8.35 -17.30 11.13
CA SER A 138 -9.04 -18.59 11.10
C SER A 138 -9.56 -18.83 9.69
N LYS A 139 -9.05 -19.86 9.02
CA LYS A 139 -9.24 -20.04 7.57
C LYS A 139 -8.88 -18.74 6.81
N ASN A 140 -9.82 -18.13 6.09
CA ASN A 140 -9.61 -16.89 5.35
C ASN A 140 -10.31 -15.69 6.01
N LYS A 141 -10.53 -15.75 7.33
CA LYS A 141 -11.22 -14.74 8.13
C LYS A 141 -10.32 -14.26 9.26
N ILE A 142 -10.32 -12.95 9.50
CA ILE A 142 -9.69 -12.36 10.68
C ILE A 142 -10.64 -12.51 11.86
N VAL A 143 -10.12 -12.98 13.00
CA VAL A 143 -10.87 -13.24 14.23
C VAL A 143 -10.13 -12.67 15.44
N GLY A 144 -10.88 -12.28 16.47
CA GLY A 144 -10.37 -11.74 17.72
C GLY A 144 -11.43 -10.88 18.41
N GLU A 145 -11.00 -10.05 19.36
CA GLU A 145 -11.88 -9.11 20.03
C GLU A 145 -12.48 -8.09 19.05
N GLU A 146 -13.79 -7.88 19.12
CA GLU A 146 -14.54 -7.02 18.20
C GLU A 146 -13.97 -5.60 18.13
N TYR A 147 -13.63 -5.01 19.27
CA TYR A 147 -13.09 -3.65 19.30
C TYR A 147 -11.73 -3.54 18.60
N ARG A 148 -10.92 -4.60 18.58
CA ARG A 148 -9.62 -4.64 17.87
C ARG A 148 -9.80 -4.77 16.38
N MET A 149 -10.77 -5.59 15.95
CA MET A 149 -11.15 -5.67 14.54
C MET A 149 -11.67 -4.32 14.05
N ARG A 150 -12.55 -3.65 14.82
CA ARG A 150 -13.02 -2.29 14.53
C ARG A 150 -11.90 -1.27 14.46
N TYR A 151 -10.93 -1.34 15.36
CA TYR A 151 -9.74 -0.48 15.31
C TYR A 151 -8.94 -0.71 14.02
N LEU A 152 -8.69 -1.96 13.62
CA LEU A 152 -8.01 -2.28 12.37
C LEU A 152 -8.79 -1.76 11.15
N ILE A 153 -10.12 -1.91 11.12
CA ILE A 153 -10.99 -1.38 10.06
C ILE A 153 -10.89 0.15 10.01
N ALA A 154 -10.98 0.83 11.15
CA ALA A 154 -10.88 2.28 11.20
C ALA A 154 -9.49 2.76 10.75
N LEU A 155 -8.41 2.06 11.11
CA LEU A 155 -7.06 2.33 10.65
C LEU A 155 -6.92 2.17 9.13
N LEU A 156 -7.46 1.08 8.56
CA LEU A 156 -7.49 0.84 7.12
C LEU A 156 -8.22 1.96 6.37
N TYR A 157 -9.36 2.41 6.88
CA TYR A 157 -10.13 3.49 6.28
C TYR A 157 -9.40 4.83 6.37
N SER A 158 -9.04 5.26 7.59
CA SER A 158 -8.53 6.60 7.87
C SER A 158 -7.13 6.86 7.33
N LYS A 159 -6.26 5.85 7.37
CA LYS A 159 -4.85 6.00 7.00
C LYS A 159 -4.54 5.53 5.59
N PHE A 160 -5.21 4.48 5.15
CA PHE A 160 -4.90 3.82 3.87
C PHE A 160 -5.98 4.05 2.82
N GLY A 161 -7.12 4.65 3.18
CA GLY A 161 -8.25 4.84 2.28
C GLY A 161 -9.00 3.54 1.92
N ILE A 162 -8.68 2.42 2.57
CA ILE A 162 -9.22 1.10 2.26
C ILE A 162 -10.59 0.94 2.92
N LYS A 163 -11.65 0.95 2.11
CA LYS A 163 -13.04 0.85 2.59
C LYS A 163 -13.45 -0.60 2.81
N ILE A 164 -13.76 -0.97 4.05
CA ILE A 164 -14.24 -2.31 4.40
C ILE A 164 -15.76 -2.42 4.25
N TYR A 165 -16.49 -1.54 4.93
CA TYR A 165 -17.93 -1.41 4.84
C TYR A 165 -18.28 -0.06 4.23
N ASP A 166 -19.42 0.00 3.53
CA ASP A 166 -20.01 1.29 3.20
C ASP A 166 -20.52 1.91 4.50
N LEU A 167 -20.10 3.15 4.76
CA LEU A 167 -20.70 3.95 5.83
C LEU A 167 -22.09 4.34 5.34
N THR A 168 -23.09 3.48 5.55
CA THR A 168 -24.48 3.88 5.37
C THR A 168 -24.79 4.96 6.41
N GLN A 169 -25.17 6.13 5.91
CA GLN A 169 -25.76 7.20 6.73
C GLN A 169 -27.16 6.79 7.22
#